data_AF-A0A238XDS3-F1
#
_entry.id   AF-A0A238XDS3-F1
#
_cell.length_a   1.000
_cell.length_b   1.000
_cell.length_c   1.000
_cell.angle_alpha   90.00
_cell.angle_beta   90.00
_cell.angle_gamma   90.00
#
_symmetry.space_group_name_H-M   'P 1'
#
loop_
_entity.id
_entity.type
_entity.pdbx_description
1 polymer ?
#
loop_
_entity_poly.entity_id
_entity_poly.type
_entity_poly.pdbx_seq_one_letter_code
_entity_poly.pdbx_strand_id
1 'polypeptide(L)'
;MSQTEPRDRSDSGDSGEQEAAGDADEEADVRDPHECHETVDSETRAEALERDGHRCQVCGRCGPERGGLATLHIHHIERDPDGMDEDDPRNLTTLCRSCHSWIHQQASPDESPVSLSEDDLTVLLAQDIEMLRFLAEDGPARTGDIAAGLTADLSVSAVRERLWVLMGLDNIVESRDRQIVDKDIETGEWGLTGQIETSARGHIPDDPQLLLQRMEDEQVRQALERGCDRHSIMDVFGVSRRTTFHKEKRACAYGFPLEAFSRGGPQRGGDDHDRKSPSDRADDTAEDEQQQLDAVVDSTNKARKQAETVGVSGAGDVPNEVSTTTQSDRNAVVVRNQLETAIEALEEVQEAL
;
A
#
# COMPACT_ATOMS: atom_id res chain seq x y z
N MET A 1 -57.96 34.97 53.90
CA MET A 1 -59.19 34.18 54.14
C MET A 1 -58.75 32.74 54.29
N SER A 2 -58.96 32.21 55.50
CA SER A 2 -58.41 30.97 56.04
C SER A 2 -59.27 29.74 55.71
N GLN A 3 -58.63 28.57 55.85
CA GLN A 3 -59.14 27.17 56.02
C GLN A 3 -58.50 26.27 54.94
N THR A 4 -57.48 25.44 55.22
CA THR A 4 -57.31 24.33 56.19
C THR A 4 -58.23 23.13 55.91
N GLU A 5 -57.60 21.98 55.67
CA GLU A 5 -58.08 20.65 55.25
C GLU A 5 -59.16 20.02 56.18
N PRO A 6 -59.78 18.86 55.84
CA PRO A 6 -59.13 17.56 56.11
C PRO A 6 -59.44 16.39 55.13
N ARG A 7 -58.59 15.37 55.31
CA ARG A 7 -58.54 14.01 54.75
C ARG A 7 -59.80 13.16 55.04
N ASP A 8 -60.07 12.19 54.16
CA ASP A 8 -60.58 10.88 54.61
C ASP A 8 -60.09 9.71 53.73
N ARG A 9 -59.84 8.58 54.39
CA ARG A 9 -59.18 7.35 53.91
C ARG A 9 -60.19 6.23 53.63
N SER A 10 -59.93 5.41 52.62
CA SER A 10 -60.12 3.93 52.59
C SER A 10 -59.68 3.42 51.21
N ASP A 11 -58.50 2.83 51.03
CA ASP A 11 -58.09 1.44 51.34
C ASP A 11 -58.74 0.39 50.42
N SER A 12 -57.97 -0.12 49.45
CA SER A 12 -57.80 -1.54 49.11
C SER A 12 -56.95 -1.63 47.84
N GLY A 13 -55.76 -2.22 47.97
CA GLY A 13 -54.66 -2.07 47.03
C GLY A 13 -54.63 -3.00 45.82
N ASP A 14 -53.58 -2.84 45.03
CA ASP A 14 -52.74 -3.94 44.53
C ASP A 14 -51.45 -3.36 43.94
N SER A 15 -50.33 -3.83 44.50
CA SER A 15 -49.02 -4.09 43.88
C SER A 15 -48.47 -3.17 42.77
N GLY A 16 -47.27 -2.62 43.03
CA GLY A 16 -46.23 -2.55 42.00
C GLY A 16 -45.73 -1.16 41.64
N GLU A 17 -44.85 -0.64 42.48
CA GLU A 17 -43.71 0.22 42.10
C GLU A 17 -43.04 -0.33 40.82
N GLN A 18 -42.51 0.45 39.87
CA GLN A 18 -41.48 1.46 40.04
C GLN A 18 -41.25 2.18 38.69
N GLU A 19 -40.78 3.41 38.81
CA GLU A 19 -40.41 4.37 37.78
C GLU A 19 -39.34 3.86 36.81
N ALA A 20 -39.31 4.39 35.58
CA ALA A 20 -38.11 5.04 35.02
C ALA A 20 -38.35 5.59 33.61
N ALA A 21 -37.66 6.70 33.35
CA ALA A 21 -37.68 7.52 32.16
C ALA A 21 -37.40 6.74 30.86
N GLY A 22 -38.14 7.09 29.81
CA GLY A 22 -37.80 6.71 28.44
C GLY A 22 -36.69 7.63 27.93
N ASP A 23 -35.45 7.17 28.11
CA ASP A 23 -34.30 7.61 27.33
C ASP A 23 -34.45 7.02 25.92
N ALA A 24 -34.38 7.87 24.90
CA ALA A 24 -34.42 7.47 23.51
C ALA A 24 -32.99 7.14 23.09
N ASP A 25 -32.54 5.94 23.45
CA ASP A 25 -31.32 5.37 22.89
C ASP A 25 -31.64 4.85 21.48
N GLU A 26 -31.02 5.49 20.49
CA GLU A 26 -30.76 4.95 19.17
C GLU A 26 -29.93 3.67 19.35
N GLU A 27 -30.61 2.51 19.34
CA GLU A 27 -29.93 1.23 19.16
C GLU A 27 -29.33 1.20 17.74
N ALA A 28 -28.07 1.59 17.66
CA ALA A 28 -27.20 1.17 16.58
C ALA A 28 -27.18 -0.37 16.59
N ASP A 29 -27.82 -0.96 15.58
CA ASP A 29 -27.85 -2.39 15.27
C ASP A 29 -26.41 -2.87 15.05
N VAL A 30 -25.71 -3.25 16.13
CA VAL A 30 -24.42 -3.92 16.07
C VAL A 30 -24.69 -5.37 15.63
N ARG A 31 -24.84 -5.56 14.32
CA ARG A 31 -24.96 -6.89 13.72
C ARG A 31 -23.68 -7.69 13.95
N ASP A 32 -23.82 -8.89 14.47
CA ASP A 32 -22.74 -9.86 14.64
C ASP A 32 -22.13 -10.19 13.26
N PRO A 33 -20.79 -10.04 13.06
CA PRO A 33 -20.11 -10.39 11.80
C PRO A 33 -20.27 -11.86 11.35
N HIS A 34 -20.86 -12.72 12.18
CA HIS A 34 -21.14 -14.12 11.88
C HIS A 34 -22.51 -14.40 11.25
N GLU A 35 -23.41 -13.42 11.17
CA GLU A 35 -24.74 -13.59 10.54
C GLU A 35 -24.82 -12.98 9.13
N CYS A 36 -23.82 -13.21 8.28
CA CYS A 36 -23.92 -12.80 6.86
C CYS A 36 -24.70 -13.84 6.02
N HIS A 37 -25.93 -14.10 6.44
CA HIS A 37 -27.03 -14.62 5.63
C HIS A 37 -27.99 -13.47 5.32
N GLU A 38 -27.45 -12.28 5.02
CA GLU A 38 -28.29 -11.10 4.90
C GLU A 38 -29.29 -11.28 3.75
N THR A 39 -30.56 -11.28 4.17
CA THR A 39 -31.83 -11.10 3.46
C THR A 39 -32.33 -12.16 2.47
N VAL A 40 -31.48 -13.00 1.88
CA VAL A 40 -31.97 -14.01 0.91
C VAL A 40 -32.71 -15.17 1.60
N ASP A 41 -33.93 -15.45 1.16
CA ASP A 41 -34.71 -16.57 1.69
C ASP A 41 -34.09 -17.95 1.38
N SER A 42 -34.48 -18.96 2.15
CA SER A 42 -33.88 -20.29 2.06
C SER A 42 -34.09 -21.00 0.72
N GLU A 43 -35.19 -20.72 0.02
CA GLU A 43 -35.51 -21.31 -1.28
C GLU A 43 -34.60 -20.71 -2.36
N THR A 44 -34.55 -19.38 -2.44
CA THR A 44 -33.65 -18.64 -3.34
C THR A 44 -32.18 -18.97 -3.10
N ARG A 45 -31.78 -19.15 -1.83
CA ARG A 45 -30.43 -19.61 -1.47
C ARG A 45 -30.13 -21.00 -2.02
N ALA A 46 -31.08 -21.93 -1.93
CA ALA A 46 -30.90 -23.30 -2.44
C ALA A 46 -30.79 -23.30 -3.97
N GLU A 47 -31.61 -22.51 -4.66
CA GLU A 47 -31.57 -22.36 -6.11
C GLU A 47 -30.20 -21.82 -6.59
N ALA A 48 -29.69 -20.77 -5.93
CA ALA A 48 -28.38 -20.20 -6.26
C ALA A 48 -27.24 -21.22 -6.05
N LEU A 49 -27.28 -21.98 -4.96
CA LEU A 49 -26.29 -23.04 -4.67
C LEU A 49 -26.35 -24.19 -5.69
N GLU A 50 -27.55 -24.60 -6.10
CA GLU A 50 -27.73 -25.69 -7.08
C GLU A 50 -27.27 -25.24 -8.47
N ARG A 51 -27.64 -24.03 -8.90
CA ARG A 51 -27.16 -23.41 -10.15
C ARG A 51 -25.63 -23.37 -10.20
N ASP A 52 -25.03 -22.94 -9.10
CA ASP A 52 -23.58 -22.81 -8.97
C ASP A 52 -22.91 -24.16 -8.74
N GLY A 53 -23.67 -25.24 -8.61
CA GLY A 53 -23.18 -26.60 -8.38
C GLY A 53 -22.32 -26.67 -7.13
N HIS A 54 -22.81 -26.09 -6.03
CA HIS A 54 -22.20 -26.09 -4.70
C HIS A 54 -20.69 -25.82 -4.72
N ARG A 55 -20.26 -24.83 -5.49
CA ARG A 55 -18.85 -24.39 -5.55
C ARG A 55 -18.77 -22.87 -5.50
N CYS A 56 -17.70 -22.37 -4.89
CA CYS A 56 -17.36 -20.96 -4.97
C CYS A 56 -17.10 -20.56 -6.42
N GLN A 57 -17.77 -19.53 -6.93
CA GLN A 57 -17.59 -19.05 -8.30
C GLN A 57 -16.28 -18.29 -8.51
N VAL A 58 -15.59 -17.87 -7.44
CA VAL A 58 -14.29 -17.20 -7.52
C VAL A 58 -13.12 -18.19 -7.48
N CYS A 59 -13.06 -19.06 -6.46
CA CYS A 59 -11.91 -19.94 -6.25
C CYS A 59 -12.18 -21.43 -6.52
N GLY A 60 -13.41 -21.81 -6.86
CA GLY A 60 -13.77 -23.20 -7.22
C GLY A 60 -13.85 -24.19 -6.05
N ARG A 61 -13.56 -23.79 -4.81
CA ARG A 61 -13.69 -24.67 -3.64
C ARG A 61 -15.14 -25.17 -3.50
N CYS A 62 -15.29 -26.47 -3.29
CA CYS A 62 -16.59 -27.14 -3.18
C CYS A 62 -17.13 -27.10 -1.75
N GLY A 63 -18.45 -27.00 -1.63
CA GLY A 63 -19.18 -27.16 -0.38
C GLY A 63 -19.35 -28.62 0.04
N PRO A 64 -19.89 -28.86 1.25
CA PRO A 64 -20.12 -30.20 1.81
C PRO A 64 -20.94 -31.11 0.90
N GLU A 65 -21.91 -30.56 0.17
CA GLU A 65 -22.82 -31.30 -0.72
C GLU A 65 -22.12 -31.92 -1.93
N ARG A 66 -20.92 -31.44 -2.26
CA ARG A 66 -20.04 -32.01 -3.30
C ARG A 66 -18.78 -32.65 -2.74
N GLY A 67 -18.76 -32.95 -1.45
CA GLY A 67 -17.62 -33.58 -0.77
C GLY A 67 -16.45 -32.65 -0.52
N GLY A 68 -16.66 -31.33 -0.57
CA GLY A 68 -15.68 -30.33 -0.15
C GLY A 68 -15.88 -29.90 1.31
N LEU A 69 -14.97 -29.06 1.82
CA LEU A 69 -15.00 -28.57 3.20
C LEU A 69 -15.33 -27.08 3.31
N ALA A 70 -15.59 -26.39 2.19
CA ALA A 70 -15.78 -24.95 2.21
C ALA A 70 -17.21 -24.58 2.62
N THR A 71 -17.35 -23.73 3.64
CA THR A 71 -18.65 -23.09 3.93
C THR A 71 -18.98 -22.09 2.82
N LEU A 72 -20.14 -22.27 2.20
CA LEU A 72 -20.62 -21.45 1.08
C LEU A 72 -21.70 -20.47 1.55
N HIS A 73 -21.54 -19.22 1.10
CA HIS A 73 -22.44 -18.10 1.32
C HIS A 73 -22.96 -17.62 -0.04
N ILE A 74 -24.13 -17.00 -0.03
CA ILE A 74 -24.67 -16.29 -1.17
C ILE A 74 -24.36 -14.81 -0.98
N HIS A 75 -23.91 -14.18 -2.06
CA HIS A 75 -23.54 -12.78 -2.10
C HIS A 75 -24.32 -12.10 -3.24
N HIS A 76 -24.90 -10.94 -2.98
CA HIS A 76 -25.45 -10.07 -4.02
C HIS A 76 -24.33 -9.52 -4.91
N ILE A 77 -24.48 -9.65 -6.22
CA ILE A 77 -23.54 -9.11 -7.21
C ILE A 77 -23.63 -7.57 -7.20
N GLU A 78 -24.84 -7.04 -7.06
CA GLU A 78 -25.15 -5.62 -6.90
C GLU A 78 -26.23 -5.45 -5.81
N ARG A 79 -26.09 -4.47 -4.90
CA ARG A 79 -27.07 -4.26 -3.81
C ARG A 79 -28.32 -3.49 -4.24
N ASP A 80 -28.27 -2.74 -5.34
CA ASP A 80 -29.42 -2.00 -5.89
C ASP A 80 -29.44 -2.16 -7.43
N PRO A 81 -29.82 -3.36 -7.93
CA PRO A 81 -29.69 -3.65 -9.35
C PRO A 81 -30.80 -2.99 -10.19
N ASP A 82 -30.39 -2.25 -11.22
CA ASP A 82 -31.33 -1.60 -12.13
C ASP A 82 -32.14 -2.63 -12.95
N GLY A 83 -33.45 -2.70 -12.68
CA GLY A 83 -34.40 -3.49 -13.49
C GLY A 83 -34.53 -4.96 -13.12
N MET A 84 -34.07 -5.36 -11.93
CA MET A 84 -34.39 -6.66 -11.32
C MET A 84 -34.56 -6.53 -9.80
N ASP A 85 -35.04 -7.61 -9.16
CA ASP A 85 -35.15 -7.66 -7.71
C ASP A 85 -33.75 -7.87 -7.08
N GLU A 86 -33.50 -7.30 -5.89
CA GLU A 86 -32.22 -7.46 -5.18
C GLU A 86 -31.90 -8.94 -4.96
N ASP A 87 -32.88 -9.75 -4.55
CA ASP A 87 -32.72 -11.18 -4.32
C ASP A 87 -32.95 -12.03 -5.58
N ASP A 88 -33.05 -11.44 -6.77
CA ASP A 88 -33.19 -12.20 -8.02
C ASP A 88 -32.01 -13.17 -8.15
N PRO A 89 -32.23 -14.48 -8.43
CA PRO A 89 -31.15 -15.44 -8.56
C PRO A 89 -30.04 -15.01 -9.51
N ARG A 90 -30.34 -14.21 -10.55
CA ARG A 90 -29.34 -13.67 -11.49
C ARG A 90 -28.41 -12.64 -10.87
N ASN A 91 -28.84 -11.96 -9.81
CA ASN A 91 -28.07 -11.02 -9.02
C ASN A 91 -27.34 -11.70 -7.84
N LEU A 92 -27.43 -13.02 -7.69
CA LEU A 92 -26.80 -13.75 -6.60
C LEU A 92 -25.59 -14.56 -7.10
N THR A 93 -24.54 -14.67 -6.29
CA THR A 93 -23.35 -15.49 -6.55
C THR A 93 -22.91 -16.31 -5.34
N THR A 94 -22.51 -17.55 -5.54
CA THR A 94 -22.02 -18.44 -4.47
C THR A 94 -20.54 -18.21 -4.21
N LEU A 95 -20.18 -17.84 -2.98
CA LEU A 95 -18.80 -17.62 -2.54
C LEU A 95 -18.45 -18.45 -1.32
N CYS A 96 -17.20 -18.89 -1.20
CA CYS A 96 -16.72 -19.44 0.07
C CYS A 96 -16.51 -18.31 1.08
N ARG A 97 -16.56 -18.62 2.38
CA ARG A 97 -16.37 -17.63 3.46
C ARG A 97 -15.18 -16.69 3.24
N SER A 98 -14.04 -17.21 2.78
CA SER A 98 -12.83 -16.43 2.51
C SER A 98 -13.02 -15.42 1.38
N CYS A 99 -13.61 -15.85 0.26
CA CYS A 99 -13.89 -14.96 -0.87
C CYS A 99 -15.02 -13.99 -0.54
N HIS A 100 -16.03 -14.42 0.20
CA HIS A 100 -17.15 -13.59 0.64
C HIS A 100 -16.70 -12.44 1.53
N SER A 101 -15.89 -12.76 2.55
CA SER A 101 -15.27 -11.78 3.44
C SER A 101 -14.38 -10.80 2.67
N TRP A 102 -13.60 -11.32 1.71
CA TRP A 102 -12.71 -10.48 0.89
C TRP A 102 -13.48 -9.49 0.01
N ILE A 103 -14.65 -9.86 -0.53
CA ILE A 103 -15.46 -8.93 -1.35
C ILE A 103 -16.10 -7.85 -0.48
N HIS A 104 -16.63 -8.19 0.70
CA HIS A 104 -17.19 -7.19 1.62
C HIS A 104 -16.16 -6.25 2.26
N GLN A 105 -14.87 -6.59 2.19
CA GLN A 105 -13.77 -5.76 2.68
C GLN A 105 -13.21 -4.81 1.59
N GLN A 106 -13.78 -4.81 0.38
CA GLN A 106 -13.34 -3.89 -0.66
C GLN A 106 -13.97 -2.52 -0.45
N ALA A 107 -13.14 -1.50 -0.23
CA ALA A 107 -13.60 -0.12 -0.25
C ALA A 107 -14.12 0.21 -1.66
N SER A 108 -15.32 0.77 -1.72
CA SER A 108 -15.94 1.23 -2.96
C SER A 108 -15.41 2.62 -3.34
N PRO A 109 -15.35 2.98 -4.63
CA PRO A 109 -14.86 4.29 -5.08
C PRO A 109 -15.55 5.49 -4.43
N ASP A 110 -16.83 5.36 -4.10
CA ASP A 110 -17.63 6.42 -3.47
C ASP A 110 -17.21 6.72 -2.02
N GLU A 111 -16.50 5.80 -1.39
CA GLU A 111 -15.93 6.00 -0.05
C GLU A 111 -14.56 6.69 -0.09
N SER A 112 -14.03 6.98 -1.28
CA SER A 112 -12.76 7.69 -1.42
C SER A 112 -12.86 9.14 -0.89
N PRO A 113 -11.96 9.59 0.00
CA PRO A 113 -11.95 10.96 0.49
C PRO A 113 -11.45 11.98 -0.56
N VAL A 114 -10.97 11.48 -1.70
CA VAL A 114 -10.51 12.29 -2.83
C VAL A 114 -11.30 11.92 -4.09
N SER A 115 -11.52 12.91 -4.97
CA SER A 115 -12.19 12.66 -6.24
C SER A 115 -11.34 11.76 -7.15
N LEU A 116 -11.90 10.60 -7.52
CA LEU A 116 -11.32 9.64 -8.46
C LEU A 116 -12.17 9.62 -9.73
N SER A 117 -11.52 9.66 -10.88
CA SER A 117 -12.11 9.50 -12.20
C SER A 117 -12.16 8.03 -12.61
N GLU A 118 -12.92 7.70 -13.65
CA GLU A 118 -12.97 6.34 -14.21
C GLU A 118 -11.58 5.85 -14.63
N ASP A 119 -10.74 6.73 -15.20
CA ASP A 119 -9.38 6.39 -15.63
C ASP A 119 -8.50 5.99 -14.45
N ASP A 120 -8.66 6.66 -13.29
CA ASP A 120 -7.93 6.29 -12.07
C ASP A 120 -8.30 4.89 -11.61
N LEU A 121 -9.59 4.55 -11.67
CA LEU A 121 -10.11 3.25 -11.27
C LEU A 121 -9.63 2.10 -12.17
N THR A 122 -9.10 2.40 -13.36
CA THR A 122 -8.43 1.39 -14.21
C THR A 122 -7.06 0.96 -13.66
N VAL A 123 -6.43 1.79 -12.83
CA VAL A 123 -5.10 1.59 -12.25
C VAL A 123 -5.17 1.20 -10.77
N LEU A 124 -6.15 1.74 -10.06
CA LEU A 124 -6.34 1.55 -8.63
C LEU A 124 -7.02 0.21 -8.31
N LEU A 125 -6.69 -0.32 -7.13
CA LEU A 125 -7.29 -1.47 -6.50
C LEU A 125 -8.17 -0.99 -5.33
N ALA A 126 -9.08 -1.85 -4.87
CA ALA A 126 -9.89 -1.57 -3.68
C ALA A 126 -9.04 -1.20 -2.45
N GLN A 127 -7.88 -1.83 -2.30
CA GLN A 127 -6.95 -1.53 -1.19
C GLN A 127 -6.38 -0.11 -1.27
N ASP A 128 -6.27 0.48 -2.46
CA ASP A 128 -5.78 1.86 -2.58
C ASP A 128 -6.82 2.86 -2.07
N ILE A 129 -8.11 2.58 -2.30
CA ILE A 129 -9.21 3.40 -1.78
C ILE A 129 -9.24 3.32 -0.26
N GLU A 130 -9.05 2.12 0.30
CA GLU A 130 -8.92 1.91 1.73
C GLU A 130 -7.72 2.67 2.32
N MET A 131 -6.57 2.64 1.64
CA MET A 131 -5.39 3.41 2.05
C MET A 131 -5.65 4.91 2.01
N LEU A 132 -6.37 5.41 1.00
CA LEU A 132 -6.77 6.82 0.93
C LEU A 132 -7.66 7.22 2.10
N ARG A 133 -8.63 6.36 2.48
CA ARG A 133 -9.48 6.55 3.67
C ARG A 133 -8.65 6.60 4.95
N PHE A 134 -7.78 5.61 5.15
CA PHE A 134 -6.88 5.57 6.31
C PHE A 134 -6.04 6.85 6.39
N LEU A 135 -5.47 7.31 5.27
CA LEU A 135 -4.69 8.56 5.27
C LEU A 135 -5.55 9.79 5.57
N ALA A 136 -6.80 9.84 5.14
CA ALA A 136 -7.70 10.95 5.46
C ALA A 136 -8.10 11.00 6.94
N GLU A 137 -8.27 9.84 7.57
CA GLU A 137 -8.75 9.70 8.95
C GLU A 137 -7.60 9.77 9.97
N ASP A 138 -6.53 9.00 9.73
CA ASP A 138 -5.44 8.75 10.68
C ASP A 138 -4.07 9.26 10.18
N GLY A 139 -4.01 9.85 8.98
CA GLY A 139 -2.77 10.36 8.39
C GLY A 139 -2.34 11.74 8.93
N PRO A 140 -1.06 12.13 8.71
CA PRO A 140 -0.02 11.37 8.04
C PRO A 140 0.57 10.25 8.91
N ALA A 141 0.97 9.13 8.28
CA ALA A 141 1.38 7.92 9.00
C ALA A 141 2.54 7.16 8.32
N ARG A 142 3.29 6.35 9.07
CA ARG A 142 4.34 5.51 8.48
C ARG A 142 3.73 4.30 7.80
N THR A 143 4.45 3.72 6.82
CA THR A 143 3.97 2.55 6.06
C THR A 143 3.55 1.38 6.95
N GLY A 144 4.24 1.17 8.08
CA GLY A 144 3.89 0.10 9.02
C GLY A 144 2.55 0.33 9.71
N ASP A 145 2.27 1.57 10.12
CA ASP A 145 1.02 1.94 10.79
C ASP A 145 -0.15 1.87 9.80
N ILE A 146 0.07 2.33 8.56
CA ILE A 146 -0.89 2.15 7.46
C ILE A 146 -1.18 0.67 7.26
N ALA A 147 -0.16 -0.18 7.12
CA ALA A 147 -0.35 -1.61 6.93
C ALA A 147 -1.12 -2.28 8.08
N ALA A 148 -0.91 -1.82 9.32
CA ALA A 148 -1.63 -2.34 10.49
C ALA A 148 -3.09 -1.85 10.57
N GLY A 149 -3.41 -0.72 9.92
CA GLY A 149 -4.76 -0.14 9.88
C GLY A 149 -5.64 -0.64 8.73
N LEU A 150 -5.10 -1.37 7.75
CA LEU A 150 -5.89 -1.94 6.67
C LEU A 150 -6.59 -3.23 7.11
N THR A 151 -7.80 -3.45 6.60
CA THR A 151 -8.57 -4.68 6.76
C THR A 151 -7.92 -5.85 6.02
N ALA A 152 -7.29 -5.59 4.88
CA ALA A 152 -6.53 -6.59 4.15
C ALA A 152 -5.15 -6.84 4.81
N ASP A 153 -4.83 -8.11 5.07
CA ASP A 153 -3.52 -8.52 5.58
C ASP A 153 -2.44 -8.38 4.48
N LEU A 154 -1.94 -7.15 4.32
CA LEU A 154 -0.90 -6.79 3.38
C LEU A 154 0.44 -6.63 4.09
N SER A 155 1.49 -7.17 3.46
CA SER A 155 2.85 -6.89 3.93
C SER A 155 3.20 -5.40 3.78
N VAL A 156 4.03 -4.88 4.68
CA VAL A 156 4.53 -3.50 4.63
C VAL A 156 5.15 -3.16 3.27
N SER A 157 5.82 -4.12 2.61
CA SER A 157 6.35 -3.91 1.27
C SER A 157 5.26 -3.77 0.20
N ALA A 158 4.16 -4.53 0.29
CA ALA A 158 3.04 -4.41 -0.63
C ALA A 158 2.34 -3.06 -0.46
N VAL A 159 2.12 -2.63 0.78
CA VAL A 159 1.58 -1.30 1.11
C VAL A 159 2.47 -0.20 0.55
N ARG A 160 3.80 -0.29 0.74
CA ARG A 160 4.76 0.66 0.15
C ARG A 160 4.69 0.71 -1.37
N GLU A 161 4.58 -0.46 -2.01
CA GLU A 161 4.44 -0.53 -3.47
C GLU A 161 3.15 0.13 -3.97
N ARG A 162 2.04 0.02 -3.22
CA ARG A 162 0.79 0.71 -3.51
C ARG A 162 0.88 2.23 -3.28
N LEU A 163 1.55 2.67 -2.22
CA LEU A 163 1.78 4.09 -1.95
C LEU A 163 2.57 4.78 -3.08
N TRP A 164 3.51 4.09 -3.73
CA TRP A 164 4.17 4.62 -4.93
C TRP A 164 3.21 4.81 -6.10
N VAL A 165 2.25 3.89 -6.29
CA VAL A 165 1.23 4.04 -7.33
C VAL A 165 0.33 5.25 -7.03
N LEU A 166 -0.13 5.39 -5.78
CA LEU A 166 -0.96 6.52 -5.35
C LEU A 166 -0.23 7.87 -5.48
N MET A 167 1.04 7.94 -5.09
CA MET A 167 1.88 9.14 -5.21
C MET A 167 2.25 9.48 -6.66
N GLY A 168 2.32 8.47 -7.52
CA GLY A 168 2.67 8.60 -8.93
C GLY A 168 1.47 8.61 -9.88
N LEU A 169 0.24 8.65 -9.37
CA LEU A 169 -0.95 8.37 -10.17
C LEU A 169 -1.12 9.36 -11.34
N ASP A 170 -0.81 10.64 -11.13
CA ASP A 170 -0.76 11.71 -12.13
C ASP A 170 0.30 11.47 -13.24
N ASN A 171 1.34 10.70 -12.95
CA ASN A 171 2.34 10.29 -13.95
C ASN A 171 2.01 8.95 -14.62
N ILE A 172 0.94 8.28 -14.19
CA ILE A 172 0.49 6.99 -14.74
C ILE A 172 -0.79 7.18 -15.56
N VAL A 173 -1.70 8.02 -15.09
CA VAL A 173 -3.00 8.29 -15.69
C VAL A 173 -2.94 9.64 -16.41
N GLU A 174 -3.03 9.63 -17.74
CA GLU A 174 -2.87 10.82 -18.59
C GLU A 174 -3.88 11.93 -18.29
N SER A 175 -5.10 11.57 -17.90
CA SER A 175 -6.17 12.53 -17.58
C SER A 175 -6.02 13.17 -16.19
N ARG A 176 -5.11 12.67 -15.34
CA ARG A 176 -4.88 13.19 -13.99
C ARG A 176 -3.71 14.16 -13.96
N ASP A 177 -3.98 15.42 -13.63
CA ASP A 177 -2.99 16.49 -13.54
C ASP A 177 -2.53 16.80 -12.10
N ARG A 178 -3.11 16.12 -11.11
CA ARG A 178 -2.88 16.40 -9.68
C ARG A 178 -2.56 15.15 -8.88
N GLN A 179 -1.45 15.23 -8.16
CA GLN A 179 -1.03 14.29 -7.13
C GLN A 179 -2.04 14.25 -5.97
N ILE A 180 -2.32 13.04 -5.45
CA ILE A 180 -3.25 12.80 -4.35
C ILE A 180 -2.55 12.47 -3.03
N VAL A 181 -1.48 11.68 -3.09
CA VAL A 181 -0.70 11.21 -1.94
C VAL A 181 0.74 11.67 -2.10
N ASP A 182 1.38 12.01 -1.01
CA ASP A 182 2.79 12.36 -0.97
C ASP A 182 3.46 11.73 0.27
N LYS A 183 4.79 11.82 0.30
CA LYS A 183 5.61 11.36 1.41
C LYS A 183 6.42 12.54 1.94
N ASP A 184 6.39 12.72 3.25
CA ASP A 184 7.27 13.68 3.90
C ASP A 184 8.71 13.15 3.91
N ILE A 185 9.65 14.01 3.51
CA ILE A 185 11.07 13.64 3.48
C ILE A 185 11.70 13.57 4.86
N GLU A 186 11.26 14.40 5.80
CA GLU A 186 11.84 14.51 7.13
C GLU A 186 11.31 13.41 8.05
N THR A 187 9.98 13.24 8.11
CA THR A 187 9.33 12.29 9.02
C THR A 187 9.28 10.87 8.44
N GLY A 188 9.23 10.80 7.11
CA GLY A 188 9.05 9.56 6.37
C GLY A 188 7.60 9.08 6.29
N GLU A 189 6.65 9.88 6.77
CA GLU A 189 5.23 9.58 6.77
C GLU A 189 4.60 9.82 5.41
N TRP A 190 3.53 9.11 5.14
CA TRP A 190 2.69 9.26 3.97
C TRP A 190 1.40 9.95 4.36
N GLY A 191 0.85 10.73 3.45
CA GLY A 191 -0.36 11.49 3.67
C GLY A 191 -0.95 11.96 2.36
N LEU A 192 -2.17 12.49 2.43
CA LEU A 192 -2.72 13.31 1.37
C LEU A 192 -1.81 14.53 1.17
N THR A 193 -1.78 15.08 -0.04
CA THR A 193 -0.89 16.22 -0.37
C THR A 193 -1.05 17.43 0.56
N GLY A 194 -2.24 17.63 1.17
CA GLY A 194 -2.47 18.69 2.15
C GLY A 194 -1.96 18.41 3.57
N GLN A 195 -1.56 17.17 3.88
CA GLN A 195 -1.04 16.74 5.19
C GLN A 195 0.50 16.76 5.25
N ILE A 196 1.16 16.86 4.09
CA ILE A 196 2.62 16.77 3.98
C ILE A 196 3.23 18.17 3.92
N GLU A 197 4.21 18.43 4.78
CA GLU A 197 4.91 19.71 4.83
C GLU A 197 6.05 19.75 3.81
N THR A 198 6.89 18.70 3.79
CA THR A 198 8.06 18.66 2.91
C THR A 198 7.99 17.48 1.95
N SER A 199 7.44 17.75 0.77
CA SER A 199 7.31 16.79 -0.34
C SER A 199 8.62 16.07 -0.67
N ALA A 200 8.56 14.74 -0.75
CA ALA A 200 9.64 13.93 -1.31
C ALA A 200 9.63 13.91 -2.85
N ARG A 201 8.52 14.29 -3.50
CA ARG A 201 8.46 14.39 -4.96
C ARG A 201 9.32 15.55 -5.47
N GLY A 202 10.06 15.30 -6.55
CA GLY A 202 10.99 16.24 -7.18
C GLY A 202 12.25 16.52 -6.36
N HIS A 203 12.36 15.99 -5.14
CA HIS A 203 13.49 16.23 -4.27
C HIS A 203 14.74 15.45 -4.72
N ILE A 204 15.89 16.11 -4.68
CA ILE A 204 17.20 15.51 -4.96
C ILE A 204 17.82 15.03 -3.63
N PRO A 205 17.96 13.72 -3.40
CA PRO A 205 18.52 13.23 -2.14
C PRO A 205 19.99 13.60 -1.94
N ASP A 206 20.36 13.96 -0.71
CA ASP A 206 21.76 14.13 -0.29
C ASP A 206 22.51 12.80 -0.11
N ASP A 207 21.77 11.72 0.19
CA ASP A 207 22.35 10.39 0.36
C ASP A 207 22.78 9.81 -1.01
N PRO A 208 24.08 9.48 -1.22
CA PRO A 208 24.57 9.04 -2.52
C PRO A 208 23.92 7.76 -3.04
N GLN A 209 23.56 6.82 -2.15
CA GLN A 209 22.93 5.56 -2.57
C GLN A 209 21.49 5.81 -3.03
N LEU A 210 20.74 6.62 -2.29
CA LEU A 210 19.38 7.01 -2.65
C LEU A 210 19.36 7.88 -3.91
N LEU A 211 20.34 8.76 -4.09
CA LEU A 211 20.52 9.54 -5.31
C LEU A 211 20.70 8.63 -6.53
N LEU A 212 21.63 7.68 -6.47
CA LEU A 212 21.85 6.71 -7.54
C LEU A 212 20.59 5.89 -7.83
N GLN A 213 19.89 5.44 -6.78
CA GLN A 213 18.62 4.74 -6.96
C GLN A 213 17.60 5.59 -7.72
N ARG A 214 17.41 6.87 -7.34
CA ARG A 214 16.46 7.77 -8.00
C ARG A 214 16.83 8.05 -9.45
N MET A 215 18.13 8.22 -9.72
CA MET A 215 18.63 8.37 -11.10
C MET A 215 18.32 7.14 -11.96
N GLU A 216 18.64 5.94 -11.48
CA GLU A 216 18.37 4.71 -12.23
C GLU A 216 16.87 4.47 -12.44
N ASP A 217 16.06 4.75 -11.43
CA ASP A 217 14.60 4.60 -11.52
C ASP A 217 14.04 5.48 -12.64
N GLU A 218 14.45 6.75 -12.65
CA GLU A 218 14.03 7.72 -13.64
C GLU A 218 14.53 7.39 -15.05
N GLN A 219 15.77 6.88 -15.18
CA GLN A 219 16.27 6.37 -16.46
C GLN A 219 15.44 5.20 -16.99
N VAL A 220 14.99 4.29 -16.11
CA VAL A 220 14.11 3.18 -16.50
C VAL A 220 12.76 3.69 -17.01
N ARG A 221 12.14 4.66 -16.32
CA ARG A 221 10.87 5.27 -16.75
C ARG A 221 11.01 5.93 -18.13
N GLN A 222 12.02 6.80 -18.30
CA GLN A 222 12.26 7.46 -19.59
C GLN A 222 12.57 6.47 -20.73
N ALA A 223 13.25 5.35 -20.43
CA ALA A 223 13.48 4.31 -21.42
C ALA A 223 12.18 3.63 -21.85
N LEU A 224 11.30 3.29 -20.91
CA LEU A 224 9.98 2.71 -21.20
C LEU A 224 9.12 3.66 -22.03
N GLU A 225 9.10 4.95 -21.69
CA GLU A 225 8.37 5.98 -22.44
C GLU A 225 8.87 6.17 -23.87
N ARG A 226 10.18 5.96 -24.09
CA ARG A 226 10.78 5.95 -25.43
C ARG A 226 10.50 4.65 -26.20
N GLY A 227 9.77 3.71 -25.61
CA GLY A 227 9.41 2.44 -26.23
C GLY A 227 10.46 1.34 -26.09
N CYS A 228 11.46 1.50 -25.22
CA CYS A 228 12.39 0.41 -24.93
C CYS A 228 11.65 -0.71 -24.20
N ASP A 229 11.82 -1.94 -24.65
CA ASP A 229 11.21 -3.09 -24.01
C ASP A 229 11.94 -3.44 -22.69
N ARG A 230 11.23 -4.10 -21.77
CA ARG A 230 11.77 -4.45 -20.46
C ARG A 230 12.93 -5.42 -20.51
N HIS A 231 13.05 -6.28 -21.53
CA HIS A 231 14.16 -7.20 -21.63
C HIS A 231 15.46 -6.44 -21.90
N SER A 232 15.43 -5.48 -22.83
CA SER A 232 16.55 -4.57 -23.07
C SER A 232 16.96 -3.81 -21.81
N ILE A 233 15.99 -3.33 -21.03
CA ILE A 233 16.26 -2.64 -19.75
C ILE A 233 16.90 -3.57 -18.72
N MET A 234 16.40 -4.80 -18.59
CA MET A 234 16.96 -5.80 -17.68
C MET A 234 18.43 -6.09 -17.99
N ASP A 235 18.75 -6.23 -19.27
CA ASP A 235 20.11 -6.55 -19.72
C ASP A 235 21.08 -5.38 -19.45
N VAL A 236 20.65 -4.14 -19.69
CA VAL A 236 21.48 -2.94 -19.47
C VAL A 236 21.71 -2.66 -17.99
N PHE A 237 20.66 -2.72 -17.17
CA PHE A 237 20.74 -2.38 -15.75
C PHE A 237 21.13 -3.59 -14.87
N GLY A 238 21.21 -4.79 -15.44
CA GLY A 238 21.51 -6.02 -14.68
C GLY A 238 20.44 -6.35 -13.63
N VAL A 239 19.17 -6.06 -13.92
CA VAL A 239 18.06 -6.20 -12.96
C VAL A 239 17.03 -7.23 -13.40
N SER A 240 16.28 -7.76 -12.43
CA SER A 240 15.17 -8.67 -12.73
C SER A 240 14.00 -7.95 -13.41
N ARG A 241 13.16 -8.71 -14.11
CA ARG A 241 11.91 -8.19 -14.69
C ARG A 241 11.04 -7.49 -13.63
N ARG A 242 10.88 -8.11 -12.45
CA ARG A 242 10.12 -7.54 -11.33
C ARG A 242 10.69 -6.18 -10.90
N THR A 243 12.02 -6.09 -10.82
CA THR A 243 12.70 -4.84 -10.44
C THR A 243 12.38 -3.71 -11.41
N THR A 244 12.26 -3.97 -12.72
CA THR A 244 11.90 -2.92 -13.69
C THR A 244 10.54 -2.27 -13.39
N PHE A 245 9.54 -3.04 -12.93
CA PHE A 245 8.24 -2.50 -12.53
C PHE A 245 8.34 -1.66 -11.25
N HIS A 246 9.18 -2.08 -10.30
CA HIS A 246 9.39 -1.30 -9.07
C HIS A 246 10.09 0.03 -9.37
N LYS A 247 11.09 0.01 -10.26
CA LYS A 247 11.82 1.20 -10.71
C LYS A 247 10.88 2.20 -11.38
N GLU A 248 10.06 1.76 -12.31
CA GLU A 248 9.04 2.59 -12.97
C GLU A 248 8.05 3.19 -11.97
N LYS A 249 7.44 2.38 -11.09
CA LYS A 249 6.50 2.88 -10.07
C LYS A 249 7.13 3.94 -9.16
N ARG A 250 8.37 3.70 -8.71
CA ARG A 250 9.10 4.69 -7.90
C ARG A 250 9.43 5.94 -8.70
N ALA A 251 9.82 5.80 -9.96
CA ALA A 251 10.10 6.96 -10.82
C ALA A 251 8.84 7.82 -11.01
N CYS A 252 7.70 7.21 -11.31
CA CYS A 252 6.41 7.92 -11.38
C CYS A 252 6.06 8.60 -10.05
N ALA A 253 6.31 7.95 -8.91
CA ALA A 253 6.04 8.53 -7.59
C ALA A 253 6.92 9.76 -7.29
N TYR A 254 8.23 9.60 -7.44
CA TYR A 254 9.19 10.62 -7.01
C TYR A 254 9.48 11.69 -8.06
N GLY A 255 9.22 11.45 -9.35
CA GLY A 255 9.43 12.42 -10.42
C GLY A 255 10.82 13.07 -10.36
N PHE A 256 11.87 12.26 -10.29
CA PHE A 256 13.23 12.75 -10.03
C PHE A 256 13.73 13.62 -11.21
N PRO A 257 14.28 14.83 -10.95
CA PRO A 257 14.67 15.76 -12.00
C PRO A 257 16.03 15.39 -12.63
N LEU A 258 16.06 14.35 -13.47
CA LEU A 258 17.30 13.85 -14.09
C LEU A 258 17.98 14.90 -14.98
N GLU A 259 17.22 15.82 -15.55
CA GLU A 259 17.72 16.96 -16.32
C GLU A 259 18.66 17.88 -15.52
N ALA A 260 18.49 17.96 -14.19
CA ALA A 260 19.39 18.72 -13.32
C ALA A 260 20.84 18.19 -13.35
N PHE A 261 21.03 16.93 -13.73
CA PHE A 261 22.33 16.24 -13.79
C PHE A 261 22.90 16.15 -15.21
N SER A 262 22.13 16.54 -16.22
CA SER A 262 22.57 16.53 -17.60
C SER A 262 23.51 17.72 -17.84
N ARG A 263 24.82 17.51 -17.64
CA ARG A 263 25.87 18.50 -17.94
C ARG A 263 25.91 18.78 -19.45
N GLY A 264 25.15 19.77 -19.91
CA GLY A 264 25.02 20.05 -21.36
C GLY A 264 24.27 21.31 -21.81
N GLY A 265 24.33 22.44 -21.07
CA GLY A 265 24.06 23.80 -21.59
C GLY A 265 22.60 24.18 -21.91
N PRO A 266 22.29 25.50 -22.05
CA PRO A 266 20.95 25.98 -22.40
C PRO A 266 20.45 25.32 -23.67
N GLN A 267 19.18 24.90 -23.67
CA GLN A 267 18.48 24.47 -24.88
C GLN A 267 18.61 25.55 -25.95
N ARG A 268 19.51 25.34 -26.92
CA ARG A 268 19.56 26.13 -28.14
C ARG A 268 18.55 25.54 -29.11
N GLY A 269 17.55 26.35 -29.45
CA GLY A 269 17.00 26.36 -30.79
C GLY A 269 15.58 25.83 -30.94
N GLY A 270 14.64 26.68 -30.55
CA GLY A 270 13.28 26.67 -31.07
C GLY A 270 12.81 28.11 -31.26
N ASP A 271 13.55 28.91 -32.03
CA ASP A 271 12.96 30.08 -32.71
C ASP A 271 13.79 30.44 -33.94
N ASP A 272 13.06 30.45 -35.06
CA ASP A 272 13.54 30.66 -36.40
C ASP A 272 13.49 32.16 -36.75
N HIS A 273 14.37 32.54 -37.68
CA HIS A 273 14.42 33.83 -38.40
C HIS A 273 14.89 35.08 -37.63
N ASP A 274 16.18 35.44 -37.79
CA ASP A 274 16.51 36.51 -38.75
C ASP A 274 17.99 36.51 -39.13
N ARG A 275 18.23 36.82 -40.40
CA ARG A 275 19.56 36.91 -41.03
C ARG A 275 20.30 38.15 -40.55
N LYS A 276 21.59 38.01 -40.26
CA LYS A 276 22.68 38.88 -40.78
C LYS A 276 24.05 38.37 -40.36
N SER A 277 24.85 37.96 -41.34
CA SER A 277 26.32 37.97 -41.22
C SER A 277 26.81 39.41 -41.08
N PRO A 278 27.95 39.63 -40.39
CA PRO A 278 29.15 39.91 -41.18
C PRO A 278 30.45 39.30 -40.62
N SER A 279 31.36 39.11 -41.57
CA SER A 279 32.78 38.83 -41.47
C SER A 279 33.56 39.81 -40.58
N ASP A 280 34.58 39.31 -39.87
CA ASP A 280 36.01 39.57 -40.11
C ASP A 280 36.84 39.49 -38.82
N ARG A 281 37.97 38.73 -38.92
CA ARG A 281 39.24 38.86 -38.16
C ARG A 281 39.20 38.51 -36.66
N ALA A 282 40.24 38.00 -36.01
CA ALA A 282 41.54 37.40 -36.31
C ALA A 282 42.04 36.81 -34.97
N ASP A 283 43.02 35.91 -35.02
CA ASP A 283 43.97 35.47 -33.97
C ASP A 283 43.68 35.81 -32.48
N ASP A 284 43.66 34.79 -31.62
CA ASP A 284 44.86 34.52 -30.81
C ASP A 284 44.76 33.17 -30.04
N THR A 285 45.92 32.55 -29.93
CA THR A 285 46.29 31.31 -29.26
C THR A 285 46.29 31.37 -27.73
N ALA A 286 45.92 30.27 -27.06
CA ALA A 286 46.47 29.71 -25.80
C ALA A 286 45.56 28.55 -25.37
N GLU A 287 45.90 27.27 -25.61
CA GLU A 287 46.76 26.40 -24.78
C GLU A 287 46.44 26.37 -23.28
N ASP A 288 45.99 25.17 -22.88
CA ASP A 288 46.10 24.47 -21.60
C ASP A 288 45.72 25.14 -20.28
N GLU A 289 44.83 24.46 -19.55
CA GLU A 289 45.23 23.84 -18.27
C GLU A 289 44.18 22.80 -17.82
N GLN A 290 44.46 21.54 -18.13
CA GLN A 290 43.98 20.41 -17.32
C GLN A 290 44.72 20.48 -15.98
N GLN A 291 44.00 20.52 -14.86
CA GLN A 291 44.60 20.19 -13.56
C GLN A 291 43.80 19.11 -12.84
N GLN A 292 44.57 18.11 -12.45
CA GLN A 292 44.25 16.89 -11.76
C GLN A 292 43.94 17.11 -10.28
N LEU A 293 43.28 16.10 -9.75
CA LEU A 293 42.94 15.76 -8.36
C LEU A 293 44.15 15.86 -7.41
N ASP A 294 43.90 16.22 -6.14
CA ASP A 294 44.27 15.35 -5.00
C ASP A 294 43.67 15.79 -3.64
N ALA A 295 43.60 14.78 -2.76
CA ALA A 295 43.08 14.67 -1.38
C ALA A 295 43.48 15.79 -0.38
N VAL A 296 42.92 15.97 0.83
CA VAL A 296 42.49 15.13 1.98
C VAL A 296 41.64 16.09 2.88
N VAL A 297 40.76 15.76 3.84
CA VAL A 297 40.96 15.12 5.17
C VAL A 297 39.57 14.86 5.80
N ASP A 298 39.50 13.70 6.46
CA ASP A 298 38.57 13.24 7.50
C ASP A 298 38.04 14.32 8.48
N SER A 299 36.72 14.31 8.70
CA SER A 299 36.10 14.82 9.94
C SER A 299 34.81 14.07 10.21
N THR A 300 34.97 13.10 11.10
CA THR A 300 33.96 12.28 11.73
C THR A 300 32.89 13.14 12.41
N ASN A 301 31.61 12.96 12.06
CA ASN A 301 30.54 13.21 13.02
C ASN A 301 29.34 12.28 12.80
N LYS A 302 28.99 11.58 13.89
CA LYS A 302 27.90 10.59 13.99
C LYS A 302 26.54 11.28 13.89
N ALA A 303 25.72 10.87 12.93
CA ALA A 303 24.26 10.89 13.07
C ALA A 303 23.69 9.61 12.45
N ARG A 304 23.16 8.75 13.30
CA ARG A 304 22.64 7.42 13.02
C ARG A 304 21.27 7.54 12.36
N LYS A 305 21.19 7.40 11.03
CA LYS A 305 19.95 7.07 10.31
C LYS A 305 20.03 5.63 9.82
N GLN A 306 19.03 4.84 10.19
CA GLN A 306 19.00 3.39 10.03
C GLN A 306 18.68 3.02 8.57
N ALA A 307 19.47 2.10 8.03
CA ALA A 307 19.33 1.54 6.70
C ALA A 307 18.12 0.61 6.60
N GLU A 308 17.38 0.70 5.51
CA GLU A 308 16.32 -0.24 5.12
C GLU A 308 16.94 -1.60 4.78
N THR A 309 16.55 -2.66 5.49
CA THR A 309 16.95 -4.04 5.20
C THR A 309 15.81 -4.79 4.51
N VAL A 310 16.18 -5.57 3.49
CA VAL A 310 15.30 -6.44 2.71
C VAL A 310 15.19 -7.80 3.41
N GLY A 311 13.98 -8.19 3.82
CA GLY A 311 13.68 -9.49 4.40
C GLY A 311 13.40 -10.55 3.34
N VAL A 312 14.12 -11.67 3.41
CA VAL A 312 13.85 -12.92 2.69
C VAL A 312 12.86 -13.75 3.50
N SER A 313 11.79 -14.22 2.87
CA SER A 313 10.70 -15.00 3.47
C SER A 313 10.96 -16.52 3.41
N GLY A 314 10.56 -17.25 4.45
CA GLY A 314 10.39 -18.71 4.48
C GLY A 314 9.37 -19.14 5.55
N ALA A 315 8.37 -19.92 5.13
CA ALA A 315 7.13 -20.38 5.79
C ALA A 315 7.29 -21.02 7.21
N GLY A 316 6.34 -20.86 8.15
CA GLY A 316 5.05 -21.60 8.32
C GLY A 316 5.30 -22.91 9.12
N ASP A 317 4.68 -23.27 10.27
CA ASP A 317 3.27 -23.30 10.68
C ASP A 317 3.15 -23.63 12.21
N VAL A 318 1.95 -23.53 12.80
CA VAL A 318 1.54 -23.44 14.25
C VAL A 318 0.94 -24.80 14.76
N PRO A 319 0.33 -25.01 15.97
CA PRO A 319 0.70 -24.86 17.41
C PRO A 319 0.74 -26.21 18.21
N ASN A 320 1.20 -26.21 19.49
CA ASN A 320 0.44 -26.54 20.72
C ASN A 320 1.34 -26.93 21.95
N GLU A 321 0.76 -26.79 23.15
CA GLU A 321 1.28 -26.68 24.52
C GLU A 321 2.37 -27.64 25.10
N VAL A 322 3.00 -27.11 26.18
CA VAL A 322 3.65 -27.74 27.36
C VAL A 322 5.18 -27.56 27.49
N SER A 323 5.55 -26.95 28.61
CA SER A 323 6.88 -26.67 29.16
C SER A 323 7.98 -27.70 28.89
N THR A 324 9.16 -27.25 28.44
CA THR A 324 10.48 -27.45 29.10
C THR A 324 11.64 -26.94 28.23
N THR A 325 12.51 -26.11 28.83
CA THR A 325 13.90 -25.75 28.46
C THR A 325 14.23 -25.55 26.97
N THR A 326 14.41 -24.29 26.59
CA THR A 326 14.61 -23.75 25.24
C THR A 326 15.70 -24.43 24.39
N GLN A 327 15.25 -25.06 23.29
CA GLN A 327 16.06 -25.59 22.18
C GLN A 327 16.89 -24.51 21.45
N SER A 328 16.51 -23.23 21.62
CA SER A 328 17.21 -22.05 21.11
C SER A 328 18.63 -21.90 21.68
N ASP A 329 18.87 -22.23 22.95
CA ASP A 329 20.20 -22.11 23.56
C ASP A 329 21.17 -23.19 23.07
N ARG A 330 20.65 -24.39 22.80
CA ARG A 330 21.47 -25.48 22.22
C ARG A 330 21.87 -25.15 20.79
N ASN A 331 20.95 -24.61 19.99
CA ASN A 331 21.25 -24.20 18.61
C ASN A 331 22.24 -23.04 18.57
N ALA A 332 22.15 -22.07 19.48
CA ALA A 332 23.09 -20.97 19.58
C ALA A 332 24.53 -21.43 19.92
N VAL A 333 24.66 -22.43 20.81
CA VAL A 333 25.97 -23.03 21.14
C VAL A 333 26.54 -23.82 19.96
N VAL A 334 25.72 -24.57 19.24
CA VAL A 334 26.16 -25.34 18.05
C VAL A 334 26.64 -24.40 16.95
N VAL A 335 25.91 -23.31 16.68
CA VAL A 335 26.28 -22.32 15.67
C VAL A 335 27.56 -21.58 16.06
N ARG A 336 27.75 -21.27 17.36
CA ARG A 336 28.99 -20.64 17.84
C ARG A 336 30.21 -21.54 17.66
N ASN A 337 30.10 -22.83 17.99
CA ASN A 337 31.18 -23.78 17.81
C ASN A 337 31.53 -23.98 16.32
N GLN A 338 30.52 -24.01 15.44
CA GLN A 338 30.73 -24.10 13.98
C GLN A 338 31.44 -22.86 13.43
N LEU A 339 31.13 -21.67 13.97
CA LEU A 339 31.79 -20.43 13.58
C LEU A 339 33.25 -20.39 14.04
N GLU A 340 33.54 -20.84 15.27
CA GLU A 340 34.91 -20.92 15.79
C GLU A 340 35.77 -21.88 14.96
N THR A 341 35.25 -23.07 14.61
CA THR A 341 35.96 -24.01 13.72
C THR A 341 36.21 -23.43 12.33
N ALA A 342 35.28 -22.64 11.79
CA ALA A 342 35.46 -22.00 10.48
C ALA A 342 36.53 -20.89 10.52
N ILE A 343 36.64 -20.17 11.64
CA ILE A 343 37.68 -19.15 11.85
C ILE A 343 39.06 -19.81 11.93
N GLU A 344 39.21 -20.87 12.75
CA GLU A 344 40.48 -21.60 12.87
C GLU A 344 40.95 -22.15 11.50
N ALA A 345 40.04 -22.72 10.71
CA ALA A 345 40.36 -23.23 9.38
C ALA A 345 40.81 -22.13 8.40
N LEU A 346 40.28 -20.91 8.53
CA LEU A 346 40.70 -19.77 7.71
C LEU A 346 42.05 -19.21 8.13
N GLU A 347 42.34 -19.19 9.43
CA GLU A 347 43.64 -18.80 9.97
C GLU A 347 44.74 -19.79 9.52
N GLU A 348 44.48 -21.10 9.54
CA GLU A 348 45.41 -22.11 9.02
C GLU A 348 45.72 -21.93 7.52
N VAL A 349 44.70 -21.59 6.72
CA VAL A 349 44.88 -21.32 5.28
C VAL A 349 45.68 -20.03 5.06
N GLN A 350 45.50 -19.03 5.92
CA GLN A 350 46.22 -17.77 5.84
C GLN A 350 47.69 -17.91 6.27
N GLU A 351 48.01 -18.80 7.21
CA GLU A 351 49.40 -19.13 7.57
C GLU A 351 50.11 -20.01 6.53
N ALA A 352 49.35 -20.72 5.69
CA ALA A 352 49.87 -21.57 4.61
C ALA A 352 50.11 -20.83 3.27
N LEU A 353 49.74 -19.54 3.18
CA LEU A 353 50.01 -18.62 2.07
C LEU A 353 51.21 -17.73 2.37
#